data_AF-I7JD75-F1
#
_entry.id   AF-I7JD75-F1
#
_cell.length_a   1.000
_cell.length_b   1.000
_cell.length_c   1.000
_cell.angle_alpha   90.00
_cell.angle_beta   90.00
_cell.angle_gamma   90.00
#
_symmetry.space_group_name_H-M   'P 1'
#
loop_
_entity.id
_entity.type
_entity.pdbx_description
1 polymer ?
#
loop_
_entity_poly.entity_id
_entity_poly.type
_entity_poly.pdbx_seq_one_letter_code
_entity_poly.pdbx_strand_id
1 'polypeptide(L)' 'NKMAAWEYVYEDASDLVARIPVIAAFIYNLKYRDDKQIDIDPKLDMGANFAHMIGQSEQYKDVARMYFILHSDH' A
#
# COMPACT_ATOMS: atom_id res chain seq x y z
N ASN A 1 -24.41 10.41 18.02
CA ASN A 1 -24.05 11.85 17.98
C ASN A 1 -23.42 12.12 16.63
N LYS A 2 -24.08 12.88 15.72
CA LYS A 2 -23.60 13.10 14.34
C LYS A 2 -22.24 13.81 14.29
N MET A 3 -21.94 14.66 15.28
CA MET A 3 -20.73 15.48 15.29
C MET A 3 -19.44 14.68 15.54
N ALA A 4 -19.54 13.47 16.08
CA ALA A 4 -18.39 12.58 16.34
C ALA A 4 -18.26 11.44 15.30
N ALA A 5 -19.15 11.38 14.30
CA ALA A 5 -19.15 10.26 13.35
C ALA A 5 -17.88 10.19 12.48
N TRP A 6 -17.18 11.32 12.30
CA TRP A 6 -15.94 11.40 11.52
C TRP A 6 -14.79 10.65 12.19
N GLU A 7 -14.81 10.47 13.52
CA GLU A 7 -13.75 9.78 14.26
C GLU A 7 -13.64 8.32 13.79
N TYR A 8 -14.78 7.62 13.71
CA TYR A 8 -14.82 6.24 13.22
C TYR A 8 -14.40 6.13 11.76
N VAL A 9 -14.86 7.06 10.92
CA VAL A 9 -14.49 7.09 9.49
C VAL A 9 -13.00 7.35 9.32
N TYR A 10 -12.42 8.21 10.14
CA TYR A 10 -10.99 8.52 10.10
C TYR A 10 -10.14 7.29 10.48
N GLU A 11 -10.49 6.60 11.56
CA GLU A 11 -9.81 5.37 11.98
C GLU A 11 -9.90 4.29 10.89
N ASP A 12 -11.11 4.03 10.38
CA ASP A 12 -11.32 3.01 9.34
C ASP A 12 -10.61 3.36 8.02
N ALA A 13 -10.64 4.63 7.60
CA ALA A 13 -9.97 5.09 6.39
C ALA A 13 -8.44 5.01 6.53
N SER A 14 -7.90 5.36 7.71
CA SER A 14 -6.46 5.26 7.99
C SER A 14 -6.00 3.80 7.97
N ASP A 15 -6.77 2.90 8.61
CA ASP A 15 -6.53 1.47 8.57
C ASP A 15 -6.61 0.92 7.15
N LEU A 16 -7.57 1.38 6.35
CA LEU A 16 -7.74 0.97 4.96
C LEU A 16 -6.52 1.35 4.12
N VAL A 17 -6.05 2.60 4.22
CA VAL A 17 -4.86 3.09 3.48
C VAL A 17 -3.62 2.31 3.89
N ALA A 18 -3.47 1.95 5.16
CA ALA A 18 -2.33 1.15 5.63
C ALA A 18 -2.36 -0.30 5.11
N ARG A 19 -3.55 -0.92 5.00
CA ARG A 19 -3.70 -2.34 4.66
C ARG A 19 -3.84 -2.61 3.16
N ILE A 20 -4.37 -1.67 2.37
CA ILE A 20 -4.64 -1.90 0.94
C ILE A 20 -3.39 -2.29 0.12
N PRO A 21 -2.18 -1.74 0.36
CA PRO A 21 -0.99 -2.13 -0.40
C PRO A 21 -0.55 -3.56 -0.11
N VAL A 22 -0.79 -4.06 1.12
CA VAL A 22 -0.46 -5.42 1.55
C VAL A 22 -1.33 -6.42 0.82
N ILE A 23 -2.65 -6.17 0.76
CA ILE A 23 -3.60 -7.02 0.04
C ILE A 23 -3.30 -6.99 -1.47
N ALA A 24 -3.01 -5.81 -2.03
CA ALA A 24 -2.67 -5.68 -3.44
C ALA A 24 -1.38 -6.44 -3.79
N ALA A 25 -0.34 -6.34 -2.95
CA ALA A 25 0.91 -7.06 -3.15
C ALA A 25 0.71 -8.58 -3.02
N PHE A 26 -0.09 -9.04 -2.06
CA PHE A 26 -0.46 -10.44 -1.92
C PHE A 26 -1.09 -11.01 -3.20
N ILE A 27 -2.11 -10.32 -3.74
CA ILE A 27 -2.79 -10.73 -4.97
C ILE A 27 -1.83 -10.74 -6.16
N TYR A 28 -0.97 -9.73 -6.28
CA TYR A 28 0.03 -9.66 -7.35
C TYR A 28 1.01 -10.84 -7.27
N ASN A 29 1.51 -11.14 -6.07
CA ASN A 29 2.45 -12.23 -5.86
C ASN A 29 1.83 -13.60 -6.12
N LEU A 30 0.59 -13.81 -5.65
CA LEU A 30 -0.18 -15.03 -5.90
C LEU A 30 -0.34 -15.29 -7.41
N LYS A 31 -0.61 -14.23 -8.18
CA LYS A 31 -0.93 -14.35 -9.61
C LYS A 31 0.30 -14.39 -10.51
N TYR A 32 1.38 -13.68 -10.15
CA TYR A 32 2.48 -13.39 -11.06
C TYR A 32 3.86 -13.74 -10.52
N ARG A 33 3.99 -14.17 -9.25
CA ARG A 33 5.28 -14.43 -8.60
C ARG A 33 5.27 -15.73 -7.78
N ASP A 34 4.58 -16.75 -8.27
CA ASP A 34 4.53 -18.08 -7.65
C ASP A 34 4.17 -18.05 -6.16
N ASP A 35 3.29 -17.12 -5.77
CA ASP A 35 2.87 -16.90 -4.38
C ASP A 35 4.03 -16.58 -3.41
N LYS A 36 5.14 -16.05 -3.92
CA LYS A 36 6.27 -15.61 -3.09
C LYS A 36 5.96 -14.29 -2.39
N GLN A 37 5.49 -14.40 -1.16
CA GLN A 37 5.20 -13.26 -0.29
C GLN A 37 6.47 -12.70 0.35
N ILE A 38 6.49 -11.37 0.54
CA ILE A 38 7.58 -10.63 1.18
C ILE A 38 6.93 -9.78 2.28
N ASP A 39 7.47 -9.85 3.49
CA ASP A 39 6.96 -9.10 4.64
C ASP A 39 7.17 -7.59 4.47
N ILE A 40 6.39 -6.81 5.21
CA ILE A 40 6.50 -5.35 5.27
C ILE A 40 7.82 -4.96 5.93
N ASP A 41 8.48 -3.91 5.43
CA ASP A 41 9.58 -3.24 6.13
C ASP A 41 9.08 -1.96 6.83
N PRO A 42 9.02 -1.90 8.18
CA PRO A 42 8.55 -0.73 8.92
C PRO A 42 9.39 0.55 8.72
N LYS A 43 10.57 0.44 8.10
CA LYS A 43 11.45 1.59 7.81
C LYS A 43 11.14 2.25 6.47
N LEU A 44 10.30 1.64 5.64
CA LEU A 44 9.93 2.16 4.31
C LEU A 44 8.61 2.91 4.35
N ASP A 45 8.51 3.96 3.53
CA ASP A 45 7.24 4.62 3.22
C ASP A 45 6.31 3.72 2.37
N MET A 46 5.03 4.06 2.29
CA MET A 46 3.98 3.27 1.63
C MET A 46 4.34 2.84 0.19
N GLY A 47 4.83 3.77 -0.62
CA GLY A 47 5.16 3.51 -2.04
C GLY A 47 6.33 2.55 -2.18
N ALA A 48 7.39 2.78 -1.40
CA ALA A 48 8.53 1.87 -1.35
C ALA A 48 8.20 0.50 -0.78
N ASN A 49 7.34 0.44 0.24
CA ASN A 49 6.92 -0.82 0.85
C ASN A 49 6.11 -1.66 -0.13
N PHE A 50 5.21 -1.04 -0.90
CA PHE A 50 4.48 -1.74 -1.96
C PHE A 50 5.45 -2.36 -2.96
N ALA A 51 6.38 -1.57 -3.51
CA ALA A 51 7.40 -2.04 -4.45
C ALA A 51 8.28 -3.16 -3.85
N HIS A 52 8.64 -3.06 -2.57
CA HIS A 52 9.36 -4.09 -1.82
C HIS A 52 8.56 -5.39 -1.74
N MET A 53 7.30 -5.32 -1.35
CA MET A 53 6.43 -6.50 -1.18
C MET A 53 6.18 -7.24 -2.50
N ILE A 54 6.10 -6.52 -3.62
CA ILE A 54 6.00 -7.13 -4.96
C ILE A 54 7.36 -7.46 -5.57
N GLY A 55 8.43 -7.38 -4.78
CA GLY A 55 9.82 -7.71 -5.11
C GLY A 55 10.36 -7.03 -6.37
N GLN A 56 10.04 -5.74 -6.54
CA GLN A 56 10.56 -4.90 -7.61
C GLN A 56 11.93 -4.30 -7.26
N SER A 57 12.57 -3.66 -8.24
CA SER A 57 13.87 -3.03 -8.06
C SER A 57 13.81 -1.76 -7.18
N GLU A 58 14.97 -1.33 -6.69
CA GLU A 58 15.09 -0.07 -5.93
C GLU A 58 14.59 1.14 -6.73
N GLN A 59 14.87 1.19 -8.04
CA GLN A 59 14.41 2.28 -8.91
C GLN A 59 12.88 2.30 -9.05
N TYR A 60 12.21 1.16 -8.94
CA TYR A 60 10.75 1.09 -9.00
C TYR A 60 10.08 1.71 -7.77
N LYS A 61 10.78 1.84 -6.63
CA LYS A 61 10.24 2.50 -5.43
C LYS A 61 9.84 3.95 -5.73
N ASP A 62 10.65 4.68 -6.50
CA ASP A 62 10.33 6.06 -6.89
C ASP A 62 9.18 6.13 -7.89
N VAL A 63 9.10 5.16 -8.81
CA VAL A 63 7.95 5.02 -9.72
C VAL A 63 6.67 4.78 -8.93
N ALA A 64 6.68 3.87 -7.96
CA ALA A 64 5.51 3.58 -7.12
C ALA A 64 5.07 4.80 -6.29
N ARG A 65 6.02 5.51 -5.67
CA ARG A 65 5.73 6.76 -4.94
C ARG A 65 5.07 7.80 -5.84
N MET A 66 5.67 8.08 -7.00
CA MET A 66 5.13 9.03 -7.96
C MET A 66 3.75 8.58 -8.46
N TYR A 67 3.60 7.31 -8.82
CA TYR A 67 2.36 6.75 -9.35
C TYR A 67 1.20 6.92 -8.37
N PHE A 68 1.40 6.56 -7.11
CA PHE A 68 0.35 6.71 -6.08
C PHE A 68 0.00 8.16 -5.80
N ILE A 69 0.96 9.09 -5.87
CA ILE A 69 0.67 10.52 -5.71
C ILE A 69 -0.13 11.05 -6.90
N LEU A 70 0.32 10.77 -8.13
CA LEU A 70 -0.31 11.30 -9.35
C LEU A 70 -1.72 10.76 -9.59
N HIS A 71 -2.01 9.54 -9.16
CA HIS A 71 -3.33 8.91 -9.32
C HIS A 71 -4.09 8.80 -7.99
N SER A 72 -3.67 9.56 -6.97
CA SER A 72 -4.35 9.56 -5.65
C SER A 72 -5.78 10.08 -5.76
N ASP A 73 -5.98 11.05 -6.64
CA ASP A 73 -7.27 11.57 -7.08
C ASP A 73 -7.11 12.14 -8.51
N HIS A 74 -8.14 11.99 -9.34
CA HIS A 74 -8.26 12.38 -10.76
C HIS A 74 -6.99 12.34 -11.63
#